data_AF-A0A951X243-F1
#
_entry.id   AF-A0A951X243-F1
#
_cell.length_a   1.000
_cell.length_b   1.000
_cell.length_c   1.000
_cell.angle_alpha   90.00
_cell.angle_beta   90.00
_cell.angle_gamma   90.00
#
_symmetry.space_group_name_H-M   'P 1'
#
loop_
_entity.id
_entity.type
_entity.pdbx_description
1 polymer ?
#
loop_
_entity_poly.entity_id
_entity_poly.type
_entity_poly.pdbx_seq_one_letter_code
_entity_poly.pdbx_strand_id
1 'polypeptide(L)'
;MSTLKTKTLRVDALARVEGEGAFHVKIKDGRVQDASLNIYEPPRFFEAFLRGRNYWEAPDITARICGICPVAYQMSAAHAMEYAFGVEVGEPLRALRRLLYCGEWIESHILHAFLLHAPDFLGYEDGVQMAGDHPELVTQALRLKKVGNAIVNLLGGREIHPVNVRVGGFYRVPPRRDWKALVEELKWARDTALALVQWTAQLPFPDFEQDYEF
;
A
#
# COMPACT_ATOMS: atom_id res chain seq x y z
N MET A 1 -42.03 -19.48 -24.49
CA MET A 1 -41.07 -19.77 -23.41
C MET A 1 -39.79 -19.01 -23.71
N SER A 2 -39.52 -17.91 -23.00
CA SER A 2 -38.27 -17.16 -23.14
C SER A 2 -37.14 -18.01 -22.56
N THR A 3 -36.16 -18.38 -23.39
CA THR A 3 -34.98 -19.13 -22.94
C THR A 3 -34.19 -18.27 -21.96
N LEU A 4 -34.06 -18.76 -20.72
CA LEU A 4 -33.32 -18.09 -19.65
C LEU A 4 -31.89 -17.82 -20.13
N LYS A 5 -31.52 -16.54 -20.24
CA LYS A 5 -30.20 -16.14 -20.75
C LYS A 5 -29.18 -16.22 -19.62
N THR A 6 -28.25 -17.16 -19.75
CA THR A 6 -27.06 -17.23 -18.89
C THR A 6 -25.90 -16.55 -19.58
N LYS A 7 -25.20 -15.65 -18.88
CA LYS A 7 -23.99 -14.97 -19.33
C LYS A 7 -22.87 -15.25 -18.34
N THR A 8 -21.67 -15.53 -18.84
CA THR A 8 -20.46 -15.65 -18.02
C THR A 8 -19.49 -14.55 -18.43
N LEU A 9 -19.04 -13.76 -17.47
CA LEU A 9 -17.97 -12.78 -17.63
C LEU A 9 -16.70 -13.36 -17.02
N ARG A 10 -15.59 -13.28 -17.75
CA ARG A 10 -14.28 -13.75 -17.29
C ARG A 10 -13.27 -12.65 -17.50
N VAL A 11 -12.57 -12.30 -16.43
CA VAL A 11 -11.39 -11.45 -16.43
C VAL A 11 -10.25 -12.32 -15.96
N ASP A 12 -9.49 -12.85 -16.91
CA ASP A 12 -8.46 -13.86 -16.63
C ASP A 12 -7.21 -13.26 -15.94
N ALA A 13 -7.03 -11.95 -16.02
CA ALA A 13 -6.00 -11.21 -15.32
C ALA A 13 -6.53 -9.84 -14.88
N LEU A 14 -6.49 -9.57 -13.58
CA LEU A 14 -6.81 -8.25 -13.01
C LEU A 14 -5.62 -7.32 -13.20
N ALA A 15 -5.85 -6.17 -13.84
CA ALA A 15 -4.86 -5.12 -13.99
C ALA A 15 -4.95 -4.10 -12.85
N ARG A 16 -3.91 -3.28 -12.70
CA ARG A 16 -3.83 -2.19 -11.70
C ARG A 16 -4.04 -2.62 -10.25
N VAL A 17 -3.61 -3.85 -9.93
CA VAL A 17 -3.52 -4.39 -8.57
C VAL A 17 -2.13 -4.96 -8.33
N GLU A 18 -1.75 -5.13 -7.08
CA GLU A 18 -0.57 -5.92 -6.72
C GLU A 18 -0.96 -7.40 -6.58
N GLY A 19 -0.07 -8.27 -7.01
CA GLY A 19 -0.30 -9.71 -7.08
C GLY A 19 -1.06 -10.16 -8.33
N GLU A 20 -1.42 -11.44 -8.34
CA GLU A 20 -2.04 -12.11 -9.48
C GLU A 20 -3.45 -12.63 -9.14
N GLY A 21 -4.44 -12.16 -9.89
CA GLY A 21 -5.84 -12.53 -9.67
C GLY A 21 -6.68 -12.53 -10.94
N ALA A 22 -7.73 -13.34 -10.93
CA ALA A 22 -8.75 -13.44 -11.96
C ALA A 22 -10.14 -13.33 -11.33
N PHE A 23 -11.11 -12.81 -12.08
CA PHE A 23 -12.48 -12.66 -11.61
C PHE A 23 -13.48 -13.26 -12.60
N HIS A 24 -14.36 -14.11 -12.08
CA HIS A 24 -15.44 -14.71 -12.87
C HIS A 24 -16.80 -14.35 -12.28
N VAL A 25 -17.74 -13.97 -13.14
CA VAL A 25 -19.12 -13.66 -12.74
C VAL A 25 -20.08 -14.40 -13.64
N LYS A 26 -20.96 -15.21 -13.04
CA LYS A 26 -22.07 -15.88 -13.72
C LYS A 26 -23.37 -15.13 -13.45
N ILE A 27 -24.02 -14.69 -14.52
CA ILE A 27 -25.27 -13.94 -14.48
C ILE A 27 -26.36 -14.79 -15.13
N LYS A 28 -27.49 -14.92 -14.45
CA LYS A 28 -28.68 -15.59 -14.97
C LYS A 28 -29.88 -14.68 -14.77
N ASP A 29 -30.61 -14.42 -15.86
CA ASP A 29 -31.82 -13.59 -15.84
C ASP A 29 -31.59 -12.21 -15.19
N GLY A 30 -30.45 -11.59 -15.50
CA GLY A 30 -30.05 -10.28 -14.99
C GLY A 30 -29.56 -10.27 -13.54
N ARG A 31 -29.51 -11.42 -12.85
CA ARG A 31 -29.03 -11.54 -11.47
C ARG A 31 -27.70 -12.29 -11.42
N VAL A 32 -26.75 -11.77 -10.64
CA VAL A 32 -25.51 -12.49 -10.31
C VAL A 32 -25.88 -13.74 -9.53
N GLN A 33 -25.46 -14.90 -10.03
CA GLN A 33 -25.65 -16.20 -9.38
C GLN A 33 -24.38 -16.65 -8.67
N ASP A 34 -23.22 -16.28 -9.22
CA ASP A 34 -21.92 -16.65 -8.70
C ASP A 34 -20.91 -15.56 -9.06
N ALA A 35 -20.02 -15.25 -8.12
CA ALA A 35 -18.92 -14.32 -8.28
C ALA A 35 -17.70 -14.90 -7.54
N SER A 36 -16.64 -15.22 -8.28
CA SER A 36 -15.45 -15.85 -7.74
C SER A 36 -14.20 -15.04 -8.05
N LEU A 37 -13.45 -14.69 -7.00
CA LEU A 37 -12.08 -14.17 -7.10
C LEU A 37 -11.12 -15.35 -7.00
N ASN A 38 -10.27 -15.52 -8.00
CA ASN A 38 -9.23 -16.55 -8.03
C ASN A 38 -7.86 -15.89 -7.92
N ILE A 39 -7.19 -16.04 -6.78
CA ILE A 39 -5.81 -15.59 -6.58
C ILE A 39 -4.88 -16.75 -6.89
N TYR A 40 -4.15 -16.65 -7.99
CA TYR A 40 -3.29 -17.72 -8.50
C TYR A 40 -1.79 -17.43 -8.33
N GLU A 41 -1.45 -16.37 -7.58
CA GLU A 41 -0.07 -16.05 -7.24
C GLU A 41 0.62 -17.27 -6.61
N PRO A 42 1.81 -17.67 -7.08
CA PRO A 42 2.50 -18.84 -6.56
C PRO A 42 2.83 -18.66 -5.08
N PRO A 43 2.51 -19.65 -4.22
CA PRO A 43 2.82 -19.55 -2.80
C PRO A 43 4.34 -19.48 -2.59
N ARG A 44 4.78 -18.44 -1.88
CA ARG A 44 6.20 -18.20 -1.58
C ARG A 44 6.67 -18.81 -0.25
N PHE A 45 5.73 -19.36 0.52
CA PHE A 45 5.98 -20.15 1.75
C PHE A 45 6.86 -19.45 2.80
N PHE A 46 6.70 -18.13 3.00
CA PHE A 46 7.46 -17.35 3.99
C PHE A 46 7.39 -17.95 5.40
N GLU A 47 6.22 -18.46 5.82
CA GLU A 47 6.04 -19.10 7.13
C GLU A 47 6.93 -20.32 7.32
N ALA A 48 7.07 -21.16 6.29
CA ALA A 48 7.97 -22.30 6.32
C ALA A 48 9.43 -21.85 6.29
N PHE A 49 9.76 -20.84 5.47
CA PHE A 49 11.11 -20.27 5.36
C PHE A 49 11.63 -19.64 6.65
N LEU A 50 10.74 -19.13 7.50
CA LEU A 50 11.08 -18.52 8.79
C LEU A 50 11.40 -19.55 9.88
N ARG A 51 11.02 -20.82 9.72
CA ARG A 51 11.30 -21.87 10.71
C ARG A 51 12.82 -22.06 10.85
N GLY A 52 13.30 -22.00 12.09
CA GLY A 52 14.73 -22.16 12.41
C GLY A 52 15.61 -20.95 12.07
N ARG A 53 15.03 -19.85 11.56
CA ARG A 53 15.74 -18.58 11.37
C ARG A 53 15.89 -17.85 12.69
N ASN A 54 16.92 -17.01 12.78
CA ASN A 54 17.08 -16.16 13.96
C ASN A 54 16.03 -15.04 13.95
N TYR A 55 15.61 -14.64 15.14
CA TYR A 55 14.56 -13.64 15.32
C TYR A 55 14.88 -12.29 14.65
N TRP A 56 16.16 -11.90 14.60
CA TRP A 56 16.59 -10.62 14.01
C TRP A 56 16.55 -10.62 12.48
N GLU A 57 16.51 -11.80 11.84
CA GLU A 57 16.35 -11.93 10.39
C GLU A 57 14.89 -11.72 9.97
N ALA A 58 13.93 -11.90 10.88
CA ALA A 58 12.51 -11.89 10.55
C ALA A 58 12.04 -10.59 9.89
N PRO A 59 12.35 -9.38 10.40
CA PRO A 59 11.95 -8.13 9.74
C PRO A 59 12.47 -8.05 8.30
N ASP A 60 13.73 -8.40 8.07
CA ASP A 60 14.31 -8.36 6.73
C ASP A 60 13.66 -9.39 5.80
N ILE A 61 13.47 -10.63 6.25
CA ILE A 61 12.82 -11.67 5.44
C ILE A 61 11.40 -11.24 5.07
N THR A 62 10.57 -10.83 6.05
CA THR A 62 9.16 -10.50 5.81
C THR A 62 8.97 -9.24 4.96
N ALA A 63 9.92 -8.31 4.96
CA ALA A 63 9.87 -7.15 4.06
C ALA A 63 9.78 -7.52 2.57
N ARG A 64 10.17 -8.75 2.19
CA ARG A 64 10.14 -9.22 0.80
C ARG A 64 8.81 -9.87 0.42
N ILE A 65 7.81 -9.86 1.31
CA ILE A 65 6.47 -10.34 1.00
C ILE A 65 5.77 -9.38 0.03
N CYS A 66 5.96 -8.07 0.16
CA CYS A 66 5.41 -7.10 -0.79
C CYS A 66 6.35 -5.91 -0.94
N GLY A 67 6.53 -5.44 -2.18
CA GLY A 67 7.35 -4.27 -2.48
C GLY A 67 6.67 -2.93 -2.17
N ILE A 68 5.34 -2.91 -2.02
CA ILE A 68 4.54 -1.71 -1.74
C ILE A 68 4.37 -1.47 -0.23
N CYS A 69 4.23 -2.54 0.57
CA CYS A 69 4.05 -2.42 2.02
C CYS A 69 5.13 -3.13 2.88
N PRO A 70 6.42 -2.99 2.56
CA PRO A 70 7.48 -3.70 3.29
C PRO A 70 7.61 -3.28 4.76
N VAL A 71 7.35 -2.02 5.11
CA VAL A 71 7.37 -1.49 6.48
C VAL A 71 6.28 -2.13 7.32
N ALA A 72 5.06 -2.34 6.77
CA ALA A 72 3.99 -3.05 7.46
C ALA A 72 4.44 -4.45 7.92
N TYR A 73 5.10 -5.21 7.03
CA TYR A 73 5.66 -6.52 7.39
C TYR A 73 6.82 -6.42 8.39
N GLN A 74 7.72 -5.45 8.22
CA GLN A 74 8.85 -5.24 9.13
C GLN A 74 8.42 -4.90 10.55
N MET A 75 7.45 -3.99 10.69
CA MET A 75 6.92 -3.59 11.99
C MET A 75 6.13 -4.71 12.64
N SER A 76 5.35 -5.47 11.86
CA SER A 76 4.65 -6.64 12.38
C SER A 76 5.61 -7.69 12.92
N ALA A 77 6.67 -8.01 12.16
CA ALA A 77 7.71 -8.94 12.61
C ALA A 77 8.47 -8.41 13.84
N ALA A 78 8.87 -7.13 13.84
CA ALA A 78 9.58 -6.52 14.97
C ALA A 78 8.73 -6.53 16.25
N HIS A 79 7.45 -6.14 16.16
CA HIS A 79 6.54 -6.14 17.30
C HIS A 79 6.26 -7.55 17.81
N ALA A 80 6.12 -8.55 16.93
CA ALA A 80 5.94 -9.94 17.34
C ALA A 80 7.14 -10.46 18.14
N MET A 81 8.36 -10.15 17.69
CA MET A 81 9.59 -10.57 18.39
C MET A 81 9.78 -9.78 19.71
N GLU A 82 9.49 -8.49 19.71
CA GLU A 82 9.54 -7.66 20.93
C GLU A 82 8.57 -8.15 22.00
N TYR A 83 7.34 -8.48 21.58
CA TYR A 83 6.36 -9.09 22.46
C TYR A 83 6.85 -10.43 23.02
N ALA A 84 7.39 -11.31 22.17
CA ALA A 84 7.92 -12.60 22.59
C ALA A 84 9.09 -12.50 23.58
N PHE A 85 9.90 -11.44 23.49
CA PHE A 85 11.04 -11.21 24.39
C PHE A 85 10.74 -10.27 25.56
N GLY A 86 9.53 -9.72 25.67
CA GLY A 86 9.20 -8.72 26.70
C GLY A 86 9.98 -7.41 26.55
N VAL A 87 10.34 -7.04 25.31
CA VAL A 87 11.06 -5.79 25.01
C VAL A 87 10.06 -4.66 24.77
N GLU A 88 10.15 -3.62 25.57
CA GLU A 88 9.35 -2.40 25.38
C GLU A 88 10.11 -1.33 24.59
N VAL A 89 9.53 -0.87 23.49
CA VAL A 89 10.06 0.26 22.71
C VAL A 89 9.32 1.55 23.09
N GLY A 90 10.00 2.38 23.88
CA GLY A 90 9.54 3.70 24.33
C GLY A 90 9.87 4.85 23.36
N GLU A 91 9.54 6.06 23.79
CA GLU A 91 9.96 7.28 23.10
C GLU A 91 11.49 7.49 23.22
N PRO A 92 12.16 8.07 22.21
CA PRO A 92 11.62 8.62 20.96
C PRO A 92 11.45 7.60 19.81
N LEU A 93 11.80 6.33 20.03
CA LEU A 93 11.85 5.33 18.96
C LEU A 93 10.47 4.96 18.44
N ARG A 94 9.45 4.94 19.31
CA ARG A 94 8.06 4.73 18.92
C ARG A 94 7.55 5.80 17.96
N ALA A 95 7.82 7.09 18.22
CA ALA A 95 7.49 8.17 17.28
C ALA A 95 8.19 8.00 15.93
N LEU A 96 9.46 7.59 15.91
CA LEU A 96 10.19 7.32 14.67
C LEU A 96 9.58 6.15 13.88
N ARG A 97 9.16 5.06 14.56
CA ARG A 97 8.44 3.96 13.90
C ARG A 97 7.13 4.41 13.26
N ARG A 98 6.37 5.23 13.98
CA ARG A 98 5.14 5.83 13.42
C ARG A 98 5.46 6.69 12.20
N LEU A 99 6.52 7.49 12.25
CA LEU A 99 6.95 8.31 11.12
C LEU A 99 7.34 7.45 9.90
N LEU A 100 8.06 6.33 10.12
CA LEU A 100 8.37 5.37 9.06
C LEU A 100 7.09 4.82 8.41
N TYR A 101 6.13 4.41 9.23
CA TYR A 101 4.82 3.89 8.78
C TYR A 101 4.04 4.94 7.99
N CYS A 102 4.03 6.19 8.47
CA CYS A 102 3.40 7.30 7.75
C CYS A 102 4.07 7.55 6.38
N GLY A 103 5.39 7.37 6.27
CA GLY A 103 6.09 7.45 4.99
C GLY A 103 5.58 6.42 3.98
N GLU A 104 5.47 5.15 4.40
CA GLU A 104 4.87 4.07 3.59
C GLU A 104 3.39 4.33 3.27
N TRP A 105 2.61 4.84 4.23
CA TRP A 105 1.21 5.17 3.97
C TRP A 105 1.04 6.23 2.90
N ILE A 106 1.82 7.31 2.97
CA ILE A 106 1.80 8.35 1.96
C ILE A 106 2.13 7.76 0.58
N GLU A 107 3.21 6.98 0.47
CA GLU A 107 3.62 6.47 -0.84
C GLU A 107 2.68 5.39 -1.39
N SER A 108 2.19 4.49 -0.53
CA SER A 108 1.23 3.44 -0.89
C SER A 108 -0.15 3.99 -1.25
N HIS A 109 -0.72 4.90 -0.45
CA HIS A 109 -2.06 5.43 -0.70
C HIS A 109 -2.09 6.30 -1.95
N ILE A 110 -1.04 7.10 -2.19
CA ILE A 110 -0.98 7.94 -3.38
C ILE A 110 -0.77 7.11 -4.65
N LEU A 111 0.06 6.07 -4.60
CA LEU A 111 0.16 5.08 -5.67
C LEU A 111 -1.22 4.48 -5.98
N HIS A 112 -1.91 3.96 -4.97
CA HIS A 112 -3.22 3.34 -5.13
C HIS A 112 -4.26 4.32 -5.68
N ALA A 113 -4.46 5.46 -5.01
CA ALA A 113 -5.53 6.39 -5.37
C ALA A 113 -5.34 7.00 -6.76
N PHE A 114 -4.11 7.39 -7.14
CA PHE A 114 -3.89 8.21 -8.34
C PHE A 114 -3.32 7.46 -9.53
N LEU A 115 -2.68 6.31 -9.35
CA LEU A 115 -2.17 5.51 -10.48
C LEU A 115 -2.97 4.24 -10.71
N LEU A 116 -3.55 3.66 -9.66
CA LEU A 116 -4.31 2.42 -9.77
C LEU A 116 -5.81 2.68 -9.91
N HIS A 117 -6.39 3.56 -9.10
CA HIS A 117 -7.84 3.71 -8.98
C HIS A 117 -8.43 4.89 -9.77
N ALA A 118 -7.81 6.07 -9.74
CA ALA A 118 -8.28 7.25 -10.48
C ALA A 118 -8.56 7.02 -11.98
N PRO A 119 -7.76 6.22 -12.73
CA PRO A 119 -8.07 5.92 -14.12
C PRO A 119 -9.47 5.33 -14.34
N ASP A 120 -9.99 4.52 -13.41
CA ASP A 120 -11.35 3.95 -13.54
C ASP A 120 -12.43 5.04 -13.53
N PHE A 121 -12.33 5.99 -12.61
CA PHE A 121 -13.31 7.07 -12.48
C PHE A 121 -13.27 8.06 -13.64
N LEU A 122 -12.10 8.22 -14.24
CA LEU A 122 -11.88 9.18 -15.32
C LEU A 122 -11.97 8.53 -16.72
N GLY A 123 -12.15 7.21 -16.78
CA GLY A 123 -12.35 6.48 -18.04
C GLY A 123 -11.06 6.18 -18.82
N TYR A 124 -9.93 6.05 -18.14
CA TYR A 124 -8.63 5.69 -18.72
C TYR A 124 -8.26 4.24 -18.43
N GLU A 125 -7.51 3.62 -19.35
CA GLU A 125 -7.01 2.25 -19.17
C GLU A 125 -5.93 2.17 -18.08
N ASP A 126 -5.10 3.22 -17.96
CA ASP A 126 -3.99 3.29 -17.02
C ASP A 126 -3.61 4.74 -16.66
N GLY A 127 -2.76 4.88 -15.63
CA GLY A 127 -2.29 6.17 -15.15
C GLY A 127 -1.36 6.93 -16.12
N VAL A 128 -0.76 6.24 -17.10
CA VAL A 128 0.11 6.87 -18.11
C VAL A 128 -0.72 7.58 -19.17
N GLN A 129 -1.80 6.94 -19.65
CA GLN A 129 -2.76 7.58 -20.55
C GLN A 129 -3.45 8.75 -19.85
N MET A 130 -3.88 8.55 -18.60
CA MET A 130 -4.46 9.62 -17.77
C MET A 130 -3.52 10.83 -17.62
N ALA A 131 -2.19 10.61 -17.53
CA ALA A 131 -1.22 11.68 -17.43
C ALA A 131 -1.12 12.56 -18.70
N GLY A 132 -1.59 12.08 -19.86
CA GLY A 132 -1.65 12.88 -21.08
C GLY A 132 -2.62 14.07 -20.94
N ASP A 133 -3.77 13.83 -20.33
CA ASP A 133 -4.83 14.84 -20.15
C ASP A 133 -4.80 15.50 -18.76
N HIS A 134 -4.26 14.79 -17.75
CA HIS A 134 -4.16 15.25 -16.36
C HIS A 134 -2.71 15.30 -15.84
N PRO A 135 -1.76 15.96 -16.55
CA PRO A 135 -0.35 15.93 -16.20
C PRO A 135 -0.05 16.57 -14.84
N GLU A 136 -0.74 17.64 -14.48
CA GLU A 136 -0.54 18.33 -13.19
C GLU A 136 -0.96 17.45 -12.02
N LEU A 137 -2.11 16.78 -12.11
CA LEU A 137 -2.62 15.86 -11.09
C LEU A 137 -1.63 14.71 -10.85
N VAL A 138 -1.21 14.04 -11.91
CA VAL A 138 -0.28 12.91 -11.82
C VAL A 138 1.08 13.36 -11.30
N THR A 139 1.58 14.51 -11.74
CA THR A 139 2.86 15.06 -11.26
C THR A 139 2.80 15.39 -9.77
N GLN A 140 1.70 16.02 -9.30
CA GLN A 140 1.52 16.30 -7.88
C GLN A 140 1.42 15.03 -7.04
N ALA A 141 0.66 14.03 -7.50
CA ALA A 141 0.58 12.73 -6.83
C ALA A 141 1.95 12.04 -6.77
N LEU A 142 2.68 11.94 -7.88
CA LEU A 142 4.02 11.34 -7.90
C LEU A 142 5.01 12.08 -7.01
N ARG A 143 4.94 13.42 -6.95
CA ARG A 143 5.76 14.21 -6.01
C ARG A 143 5.39 13.90 -4.57
N LEU A 144 4.10 13.83 -4.23
CA LEU A 144 3.65 13.48 -2.88
C LEU A 144 4.08 12.06 -2.48
N LYS A 145 3.97 11.09 -3.40
CA LYS A 145 4.53 9.74 -3.22
C LYS A 145 6.02 9.79 -2.90
N LYS A 146 6.78 10.63 -3.64
CA LYS A 146 8.23 10.81 -3.40
C LYS A 146 8.54 11.38 -2.01
N VAL A 147 7.65 12.19 -1.42
CA VAL A 147 7.81 12.67 -0.03
C VAL A 147 7.69 11.52 0.97
N GLY A 148 6.72 10.63 0.79
CA GLY A 148 6.60 9.39 1.56
C GLY A 148 7.87 8.55 1.47
N ASN A 149 8.34 8.30 0.25
CA ASN A 149 9.60 7.61 -0.02
C ASN A 149 10.80 8.29 0.64
N ALA A 150 10.88 9.62 0.66
CA ALA A 150 11.99 10.34 1.29
C ALA A 150 12.06 10.10 2.80
N ILE A 151 10.91 10.00 3.49
CA ILE A 151 10.85 9.61 4.90
C ILE A 151 11.38 8.18 5.08
N VAL A 152 10.89 7.24 4.27
CA VAL A 152 11.28 5.83 4.32
C VAL A 152 12.76 5.65 3.99
N ASN A 153 13.30 6.41 3.04
CA ASN A 153 14.72 6.38 2.71
C ASN A 153 15.59 6.93 3.84
N LEU A 154 15.22 8.09 4.40
CA LEU A 154 16.02 8.73 5.45
C LEU A 154 16.10 7.86 6.71
N LEU A 155 14.97 7.31 7.16
CA LEU A 155 14.91 6.51 8.38
C LEU A 155 15.11 5.02 8.14
N GLY A 156 14.64 4.48 7.03
CA GLY A 156 14.73 3.06 6.68
C GLY A 156 16.01 2.69 5.92
N GLY A 157 16.76 3.68 5.42
CA GLY A 157 17.99 3.52 4.64
C GLY A 157 17.76 3.25 3.15
N ARG A 158 16.55 2.83 2.77
CA ARG A 158 16.12 2.54 1.39
C ARG A 158 14.61 2.77 1.29
N GLU A 159 14.13 3.22 0.13
CA GLU A 159 12.71 3.43 -0.15
C GLU A 159 11.92 2.11 -0.20
N ILE A 160 12.50 1.08 -0.83
CA ILE A 160 11.91 -0.25 -0.98
C ILE A 160 12.77 -1.26 -0.23
N HIS A 161 12.10 -2.12 0.54
CA HIS A 161 12.71 -3.07 1.47
C HIS A 161 13.74 -2.38 2.38
N PRO A 162 13.29 -1.49 3.29
CA PRO A 162 14.18 -0.82 4.25
C PRO A 162 15.06 -1.81 5.01
N VAL A 163 16.25 -1.38 5.44
CA VAL A 163 17.23 -2.26 6.10
C VAL A 163 17.64 -1.77 7.49
N ASN A 164 17.08 -0.64 7.92
CA ASN A 164 17.47 -0.01 9.18
C ASN A 164 16.60 -0.44 10.37
N VAL A 165 15.46 -1.09 10.13
CA VAL A 165 14.60 -1.63 11.18
C VAL A 165 15.27 -2.82 11.85
N ARG A 166 15.20 -2.89 13.18
CA ARG A 166 15.57 -4.09 13.95
C ARG A 166 14.63 -4.32 15.12
N VAL A 167 14.65 -5.53 15.66
CA VAL A 167 14.03 -5.84 16.95
C VAL A 167 14.64 -4.94 18.02
N GLY A 168 13.81 -4.20 18.74
CA GLY A 168 14.20 -3.20 19.74
C GLY A 168 14.49 -1.80 19.19
N GLY A 169 14.30 -1.52 17.89
CA GLY A 169 14.37 -0.15 17.35
C GLY A 169 14.95 -0.06 15.94
N PHE A 170 16.04 0.69 15.80
CA PHE A 170 16.75 0.93 14.54
C PHE A 170 18.25 0.63 14.69
N TYR A 171 18.93 0.24 13.61
CA TYR A 171 20.39 0.14 13.61
C TYR A 171 21.05 1.52 13.73
N ARG A 172 20.47 2.55 13.11
CA ARG A 172 20.92 3.94 13.20
C ARG A 172 19.76 4.92 13.17
N VAL A 173 19.78 5.95 14.02
CA VAL A 173 18.83 7.06 13.92
C VAL A 173 19.50 8.24 13.20
N PRO A 174 18.90 8.82 12.15
CA PRO A 174 19.45 10.00 11.48
C PRO A 174 19.48 11.22 12.41
N PRO A 175 20.55 12.04 12.38
CA PRO A 175 20.63 13.25 13.19
C PRO A 175 19.55 14.26 12.78
N ARG A 176 19.10 15.09 13.74
CA ARG A 176 18.06 16.11 13.54
C ARG A 176 18.28 17.04 12.33
N ARG A 177 19.53 17.31 11.96
CA ARG A 177 19.85 18.18 10.81
C ARG A 177 19.37 17.60 9.48
N ASP A 178 19.37 16.27 9.34
CA ASP A 178 18.99 15.60 8.09
C ASP A 178 17.47 15.69 7.91
N TRP A 179 16.71 15.62 9.01
CA TRP A 179 15.26 15.83 9.02
C TRP A 179 14.84 17.24 8.64
N LYS A 180 15.64 18.26 8.98
CA LYS A 180 15.32 19.66 8.62
C LYS A 180 15.21 19.85 7.11
N ALA A 181 15.96 19.07 6.32
CA ALA A 181 15.90 19.14 4.86
C ALA A 181 14.55 18.71 4.28
N LEU A 182 13.76 17.92 5.02
CA LEU A 182 12.43 17.45 4.58
C LEU A 182 11.29 18.38 5.03
N VAL A 183 11.53 19.34 5.94
CA VAL A 183 10.43 20.08 6.59
C VAL A 183 9.59 20.88 5.61
N GLU A 184 10.21 21.62 4.70
CA GLU A 184 9.45 22.42 3.72
C GLU A 184 8.68 21.53 2.74
N GLU A 185 9.29 20.41 2.33
CA GLU A 185 8.64 19.44 1.46
C GLU A 185 7.45 18.75 2.17
N LEU A 186 7.56 18.49 3.47
CA LEU A 186 6.47 17.92 4.28
C LEU A 186 5.31 18.91 4.50
N LYS A 187 5.60 20.21 4.61
CA LYS A 187 4.55 21.24 4.66
C LYS A 187 3.78 21.30 3.35
N TRP A 188 4.51 21.33 2.22
CA TRP A 188 3.92 21.24 0.90
C TRP A 188 3.08 19.95 0.77
N ALA A 189 3.63 18.80 1.16
CA ALA A 189 2.96 17.51 1.09
C ALA A 189 1.64 17.47 1.87
N ARG A 190 1.61 18.06 3.08
CA ARG A 190 0.37 18.17 3.87
C ARG A 190 -0.71 18.94 3.10
N ASP A 191 -0.36 20.11 2.57
CA ASP A 191 -1.33 20.99 1.91
C ASP A 191 -1.81 20.36 0.60
N THR A 192 -0.91 19.73 -0.16
CA THR A 192 -1.27 18.97 -1.36
C THR A 192 -2.11 17.74 -1.04
N ALA A 193 -1.81 16.98 0.01
CA ALA A 193 -2.61 15.83 0.42
C ALA A 193 -4.06 16.25 0.74
N LEU A 194 -4.26 17.39 1.41
CA LEU A 194 -5.61 17.92 1.67
C LEU A 194 -6.35 18.28 0.38
N ALA A 195 -5.68 18.94 -0.56
CA ALA A 195 -6.26 19.27 -1.86
C ALA A 195 -6.61 18.00 -2.68
N LEU A 196 -5.74 17.00 -2.65
CA LEU A 196 -5.97 15.72 -3.31
C LEU A 196 -7.12 14.93 -2.69
N VAL A 197 -7.28 14.97 -1.36
CA VAL A 197 -8.47 14.39 -0.70
C VAL A 197 -9.76 15.08 -1.15
N GLN A 198 -9.75 16.41 -1.24
CA GLN A 198 -10.91 17.17 -1.74
C GLN A 198 -11.23 16.83 -3.19
N TRP A 199 -10.19 16.64 -4.02
CA TRP A 199 -10.36 16.20 -5.41
C TRP A 199 -10.93 14.77 -5.46
N THR A 200 -10.39 13.83 -4.69
CA THR A 200 -10.88 12.45 -4.64
C THR A 200 -12.34 12.39 -4.19
N ALA A 201 -12.76 13.25 -3.25
CA ALA A 201 -14.15 13.32 -2.80
C ALA A 201 -15.15 13.79 -3.88
N GLN A 202 -14.68 14.33 -5.01
CA GLN A 202 -15.52 14.72 -6.14
C GLN A 202 -15.70 13.59 -7.16
N LEU A 203 -14.97 12.48 -7.03
CA LEU A 203 -15.11 11.35 -7.94
C LEU A 203 -16.48 10.69 -7.77
N PRO A 204 -17.06 10.14 -8.85
CA PRO A 204 -18.39 9.52 -8.81
C PRO A 204 -18.32 8.15 -8.14
N PHE A 205 -18.31 8.14 -6.81
CA PHE A 205 -18.49 6.92 -6.02
C PHE A 205 -19.95 6.50 -6.03
N PRO A 206 -20.25 5.20 -6.21
CA PRO A 206 -21.61 4.71 -6.05
C PRO A 206 -22.02 4.78 -4.58
N ASP A 207 -23.29 5.07 -4.31
CA ASP A 207 -23.87 4.89 -2.99
C ASP A 207 -23.72 3.43 -2.59
N PHE A 208 -22.96 3.17 -1.51
CA PHE A 208 -22.71 1.84 -1.00
C PHE A 208 -23.04 1.78 0.48
N GLU A 209 -24.21 1.23 0.78
CA GLU A 209 -24.61 0.86 2.13
C GLU A 209 -24.46 -0.66 2.28
N GLN A 210 -23.59 -1.08 3.19
CA GLN A 210 -23.47 -2.48 3.59
C GLN A 210 -23.73 -2.57 5.08
N ASP A 211 -24.50 -3.56 5.48
CA ASP A 211 -24.67 -3.93 6.89
C ASP A 211 -23.34 -4.53 7.36
N TYR A 212 -22.48 -3.70 7.96
CA TYR A 212 -21.19 -4.12 8.50
C TYR A 212 -21.40 -4.71 9.89
N GLU A 213 -21.11 -6.00 10.08
CA GLU A 213 -20.84 -6.55 11.41
C GLU A 213 -19.39 -6.22 11.78
N PHE A 214 -19.21 -5.48 12.88
CA PHE A 214 -17.90 -5.18 13.48
C PHE A 214 -17.39 -6.33 14.36
#